data_AF-A0A9E3VXU8-F1
#
_entry.id   AF-A0A9E3VXU8-F1
#
_cell.length_a   1.000
_cell.length_b   1.000
_cell.length_c   1.000
_cell.angle_alpha   90.00
_cell.angle_beta   90.00
_cell.angle_gamma   90.00
#
_symmetry.space_group_name_H-M   'P 1'
#
loop_
_entity.id
_entity.type
_entity.pdbx_description
1 polymer ?
#
loop_
_entity_poly.entity_id
_entity_poly.type
_entity_poly.pdbx_seq_one_letter_code
_entity_poly.pdbx_strand_id
1 'polypeptide(L)' 'MTCGHCASVITKAVKETDAAARCEIDLAARRVRIASTEPAGAFVEAIAEAGYSPAPAGS' A
#
# COMPACT_ATOMS: atom_id res chain seq x y z
N MET A 1 15.12 10.36 -7.51
CA MET A 1 15.11 8.95 -7.97
C MET A 1 15.72 8.07 -6.89
N THR A 2 14.94 7.81 -5.83
CA THR A 2 15.37 6.97 -4.71
C THR A 2 14.15 6.20 -4.23
N CYS A 3 14.09 4.93 -4.62
CA CYS A 3 12.97 4.02 -4.39
C CYS A 3 12.80 3.60 -2.91
N GLY A 4 13.55 4.19 -1.99
CA GLY A 4 13.55 3.85 -0.56
C GLY A 4 12.44 4.52 0.26
N HIS A 5 11.84 5.61 -0.24
CA HIS A 5 10.73 6.29 0.46
C HIS A 5 9.38 5.61 0.22
N CYS A 6 9.26 4.80 -0.83
CA CYS A 6 8.01 4.20 -1.25
C CYS A 6 7.47 3.25 -0.18
N ALA A 7 8.33 2.40 0.39
CA ALA A 7 7.91 1.37 1.33
C ALA A 7 7.35 1.97 2.63
N SER A 8 8.06 2.91 3.23
CA SER A 8 7.63 3.53 4.49
C SER A 8 6.36 4.37 4.31
N VAL A 9 6.24 5.09 3.19
CA VAL A 9 5.04 5.90 2.91
C VAL A 9 3.82 5.02 2.69
N ILE A 10 3.94 3.96 1.88
CA ILE A 10 2.85 3.01 1.65
C ILE A 10 2.46 2.29 2.94
N THR A 11 3.43 1.84 3.74
CA THR A 11 3.14 1.20 5.03
C THR A 11 2.40 2.14 5.97
N LYS A 12 2.80 3.42 5.99
CA LYS A 12 2.13 4.44 6.80
C LYS A 12 0.69 4.65 6.35
N ALA A 13 0.45 4.85 5.04
CA ALA A 13 -0.90 5.00 4.50
C ALA A 13 -1.80 3.79 4.83
N VAL A 14 -1.28 2.57 4.68
CA VAL A 14 -2.02 1.34 5.04
C VAL A 14 -2.38 1.31 6.53
N LYS A 15 -1.45 1.70 7.41
CA LYS A 15 -1.69 1.75 8.86
C LYS A 15 -2.62 2.89 9.28
N GLU A 16 -2.67 3.98 8.54
CA GLU A 16 -3.63 5.07 8.74
C GLU A 16 -5.04 4.66 8.33
N THR A 17 -5.18 3.86 7.27
CA THR A 17 -6.48 3.25 6.87
C THR A 17 -6.91 2.16 7.84
N ASP A 18 -6.01 1.23 8.19
CA ASP A 18 -6.27 0.15 9.13
C ASP A 18 -5.02 -0.13 9.98
N ALA A 19 -5.08 0.23 11.26
CA ALA A 19 -4.00 0.01 12.20
C ALA A 19 -3.66 -1.49 12.40
N ALA A 20 -4.64 -2.38 12.22
CA ALA A 20 -4.47 -3.83 12.31
C ALA A 20 -3.98 -4.47 11.00
N ALA A 21 -4.03 -3.75 9.88
CA ALA A 21 -3.62 -4.28 8.58
C ALA A 21 -2.16 -4.74 8.57
N ARG A 22 -1.89 -5.85 7.90
CA ARG A 22 -0.54 -6.34 7.65
C ARG A 22 -0.12 -5.93 6.24
N CYS A 23 0.90 -5.08 6.16
CA CYS A 23 1.49 -4.63 4.89
C CYS A 23 2.82 -5.35 4.66
N GLU A 24 2.96 -6.04 3.53
CA GLU A 24 4.18 -6.69 3.10
C GLU A 24 4.62 -6.09 1.76
N ILE A 25 5.81 -5.51 1.73
CA ILE A 25 6.34 -4.81 0.55
C ILE A 25 7.48 -5.62 -0.02
N ASP A 26 7.27 -6.13 -1.22
CA ASP A 26 8.26 -6.83 -2.01
C ASP A 26 8.83 -5.85 -3.05
N LEU A 27 9.98 -5.25 -2.72
CA LEU A 27 10.68 -4.33 -3.62
C LEU A 27 11.30 -5.04 -4.82
N ALA A 28 11.65 -6.32 -4.70
CA ALA A 28 12.22 -7.11 -5.78
C ALA A 28 11.18 -7.38 -6.87
N ALA A 29 9.96 -7.76 -6.45
CA ALA A 29 8.83 -7.95 -7.35
C ALA A 29 8.01 -6.68 -7.61
N ARG A 30 8.35 -5.56 -6.95
CA ARG A 30 7.59 -4.29 -6.95
C ARG A 30 6.10 -4.49 -6.63
N ARG A 31 5.82 -5.33 -5.64
CA ARG A 31 4.45 -5.62 -5.16
C ARG A 31 4.27 -5.25 -3.72
N VAL A 32 3.05 -4.86 -3.38
CA VAL A 32 2.60 -4.62 -2.02
C VAL A 32 1.43 -5.57 -1.77
N ARG A 33 1.50 -6.35 -0.69
CA ARG A 33 0.40 -7.17 -0.20
C ARG A 33 -0.13 -6.54 1.07
N ILE A 34 -1.43 -6.32 1.10
CA ILE A 34 -2.14 -5.79 2.26
C ILE A 34 -3.13 -6.87 2.68
N ALA A 35 -2.98 -7.38 3.91
CA ALA A 35 -3.96 -8.24 4.53
C ALA A 35 -4.71 -7.42 5.58
N SER A 36 -6.00 -7.19 5.32
CA SER A 36 -6.89 -6.38 6.15
C SER A 36 -8.33 -6.86 5.97
N THR A 37 -9.20 -6.49 6.89
CA THR A 37 -10.66 -6.63 6.78
C THR A 37 -11.31 -5.51 5.96
N GLU A 38 -10.60 -4.40 5.75
CA GLU A 38 -11.08 -3.26 4.97
C GLU A 38 -11.05 -3.55 3.46
N PRO A 39 -11.93 -2.90 2.67
CA PRO A 39 -11.99 -3.10 1.24
C PRO A 39 -10.73 -2.57 0.54
N ALA A 40 -10.30 -3.25 -0.52
CA ALA A 40 -9.13 -2.85 -1.31
C ALA A 40 -9.20 -1.40 -1.82
N GLY A 41 -10.40 -0.89 -2.11
CA GLY A 41 -10.63 0.49 -2.55
C GLY A 41 -10.13 1.53 -1.55
N ALA A 42 -10.32 1.31 -0.24
CA ALA A 42 -9.86 2.23 0.80
C ALA A 42 -8.34 2.38 0.79
N PHE A 43 -7.62 1.28 0.55
CA PHE A 43 -6.17 1.31 0.44
C PHE A 43 -5.69 1.94 -0.87
N VAL A 44 -6.39 1.71 -1.98
CA VAL A 44 -6.06 2.34 -3.27
C VAL A 44 -6.15 3.85 -3.16
N GLU A 45 -7.21 4.37 -2.54
CA GLU A 45 -7.39 5.81 -2.30
C GLU A 45 -6.30 6.38 -1.38
N ALA A 46 -6.05 5.75 -0.22
CA ALA A 46 -5.03 6.22 0.72
C ALA A 46 -3.62 6.25 0.11
N ILE A 47 -3.29 5.26 -0.72
CA ILE A 47 -2.01 5.21 -1.44
C ILE A 47 -1.98 6.24 -2.58
N ALA A 48 -3.11 6.52 -3.24
CA ALA A 48 -3.25 7.58 -4.24
C ALA A 48 -3.04 8.97 -3.64
N GLU A 49 -3.58 9.24 -2.45
CA GLU A 49 -3.33 10.48 -1.71
C GLU A 49 -1.86 10.66 -1.35
N ALA A 50 -1.15 9.57 -1.09
CA ALA A 50 0.29 9.57 -0.89
C ALA A 50 1.11 9.78 -2.19
N GLY A 51 0.44 9.95 -3.34
CA GLY A 51 1.04 10.21 -4.64
C GLY A 51 1.44 8.96 -5.43
N TYR A 52 0.88 7.79 -5.08
CA TYR A 52 1.18 6.52 -5.74
C TYR A 52 -0.09 5.92 -6.35
N SER A 53 -0.03 5.39 -7.57
CA SER A 53 -1.19 4.73 -8.20
C SER A 53 -1.00 3.21 -8.23
N PRO A 54 -1.41 2.48 -7.18
CA PRO A 54 -1.32 1.03 -7.17
C PRO A 54 -2.37 0.45 -8.10
N ALA A 55 -1.98 -0.52 -8.93
CA ALA A 55 -2.94 -1.34 -9.66
C ALA A 55 -3.38 -2.50 -8.73
N PRO A 56 -4.68 -2.63 -8.40
CA PRO A 56 -5.15 -3.80 -7.66
C PRO A 56 -4.79 -5.08 -8.43
N ALA A 57 -4.23 -6.06 -7.73
CA ALA A 57 -3.66 -7.28 -8.33
C ALA A 57 -4.71 -8.29 -8.86
N GLY A 58 -5.96 -7.86 -9.06
CA GLY A 58 -7.03 -8.72 -9.54
C GLY A 58 -8.08 -7.91 -10.31
N SER A 59 -8.24 -8.27 -11.58
CA SER A 59 -9.49 -8.19 -12.33
C SER A 59 -10.17 -9.55 -12.28
#